data_AF-A0A8I0T1V6-F1
#
_entry.id   AF-A0A8I0T1V6-F1
#
_cell.length_a   1.000
_cell.length_b   1.000
_cell.length_c   1.000
_cell.angle_alpha   90.00
_cell.angle_beta   90.00
_cell.angle_gamma   90.00
#
_symmetry.space_group_name_H-M   'P 1'
#
loop_
_entity.id
_entity.type
_entity.pdbx_description
1 polymer ?
#
loop_
_entity_poly.entity_id
_entity_poly.type
_entity_poly.pdbx_seq_one_letter_code
_entity_poly.pdbx_strand_id
1 'polypeptide(L)' 'IIPGATSLYYWEGKLEQEYEVQMILKTSVAHQDALLDCLKSHHPYQTPELLVLPVTHGDSDYLSWLNASLR' A
#
# COMPACT_ATOMS: atom_id res chain seq x y z
N ILE A 1 0.51 9.33 -3.75
CA ILE A 1 1.91 9.36 -3.28
C ILE A 1 2.03 10.59 -2.41
N ILE A 2 2.47 10.42 -1.16
CA ILE A 2 2.61 11.51 -0.19
C ILE A 2 4.07 11.48 0.29
N PRO A 3 4.96 12.32 -0.28
CA PRO A 3 6.36 12.39 0.15
C PRO A 3 6.49 13.16 1.47
N GLY A 4 7.67 13.10 2.09
CA GLY A 4 7.94 13.87 3.31
C GLY A 4 7.52 13.20 4.60
N ALA A 5 7.19 11.90 4.58
CA ALA A 5 6.81 11.18 5.78
C ALA A 5 8.06 10.74 6.57
N THR A 6 7.89 10.53 7.86
CA THR A 6 8.92 9.96 8.74
C THR A 6 8.32 8.74 9.43
N SER A 7 8.96 7.59 9.26
CA SER A 7 8.60 6.36 9.98
C SER A 7 9.44 6.24 11.25
N LEU A 8 8.79 5.91 12.36
CA LEU A 8 9.40 5.71 13.67
C LEU A 8 9.05 4.30 14.14
N TYR A 9 10.06 3.49 14.42
CA TYR A 9 9.87 2.13 14.90
C TYR A 9 11.06 1.71 15.78
N TYR A 10 10.89 0.66 16.57
CA TYR A 10 11.99 0.06 17.31
C TYR A 10 12.61 -1.10 16.53
N TRP A 11 13.93 -1.08 16.39
CA TRP A 11 14.71 -2.20 15.85
C TRP A 11 15.90 -2.48 16.75
N GLU A 12 16.11 -3.75 17.11
CA GLU A 12 17.18 -4.18 18.03
C GLU A 12 17.30 -3.33 19.32
N GLY A 13 16.15 -2.91 19.85
CA GLY A 13 16.06 -2.10 21.08
C GLY A 13 16.39 -0.61 20.91
N LYS A 14 16.59 -0.13 19.68
CA LYS A 14 16.81 1.28 19.37
C LYS A 14 15.62 1.87 18.63
N LEU A 15 15.32 3.13 18.90
CA LEU A 15 14.37 3.91 18.11
C LEU A 15 15.04 4.30 16.80
N GLU A 16 14.50 3.79 15.70
CA GLU A 16 14.87 4.15 14.34
C GLU A 16 13.97 5.27 13.83
N GLN A 17 14.52 6.09 12.94
CA GLN A 17 13.81 7.18 12.27
C GLN A 17 14.23 7.21 10.80
N GLU A 18 13.30 6.91 9.90
CA GLU A 18 13.58 6.83 8.46
C GLU A 18 12.68 7.76 7.66
N TYR A 19 13.21 8.30 6.56
CA TYR A 19 12.43 9.09 5.60
C TYR A 19 11.67 8.16 4.67
N GLU A 20 10.37 8.38 4.54
CA GLU A 20 9.47 7.49 3.81
C GLU A 20 8.52 8.23 2.86
N VAL A 21 7.91 7.47 1.96
CA VAL A 21 6.86 7.95 1.07
C VAL A 21 5.60 7.10 1.26
N GLN A 22 4.52 7.72 1.75
CA GLN A 22 3.26 7.01 1.91
C GLN A 22 2.56 6.80 0.56
N MET A 23 2.25 5.55 0.26
CA MET A 23 1.44 5.17 -0.90
C MET A 23 0.01 4.81 -0.48
N ILE A 24 -0.97 5.22 -1.29
CA ILE A 24 -2.37 4.80 -1.17
C ILE A 24 -2.81 4.30 -2.54
N LEU A 25 -2.71 2.99 -2.74
CA LEU A 25 -3.09 2.32 -3.97
C LEU A 25 -4.56 1.90 -3.91
N LYS A 26 -5.19 1.78 -5.07
CA LYS A 26 -6.57 1.30 -5.21
C LYS A 26 -6.52 0.10 -6.15
N THR A 27 -7.14 -0.98 -5.71
CA THR A 27 -7.32 -2.20 -6.49
C THR A 27 -8.62 -2.88 -6.04
N SER A 28 -9.01 -3.96 -6.71
CA SER A 28 -10.14 -4.77 -6.26
C SER A 28 -9.68 -5.93 -5.37
N VAL A 29 -10.59 -6.49 -4.58
CA VAL A 29 -10.31 -7.64 -3.70
C VAL A 29 -9.74 -8.81 -4.48
N ALA A 30 -10.19 -9.02 -5.72
CA ALA A 30 -9.69 -10.10 -6.58
C ALA A 30 -8.21 -9.95 -6.97
N HIS A 31 -7.66 -8.74 -6.91
CA HIS A 31 -6.27 -8.44 -7.32
C HIS A 31 -5.37 -8.07 -6.13
N GLN A 32 -5.89 -8.03 -4.90
CA GLN A 32 -5.13 -7.54 -3.75
C GLN A 32 -3.92 -8.43 -3.44
N ASP A 33 -4.05 -9.76 -3.51
CA ASP A 33 -2.96 -10.68 -3.20
C ASP A 33 -1.85 -10.60 -4.26
N ALA A 34 -2.25 -10.58 -5.55
CA ALA A 34 -1.30 -10.36 -6.65
C ALA A 34 -0.58 -9.01 -6.56
N LEU A 35 -1.28 -7.96 -6.11
CA LEU A 35 -0.67 -6.65 -5.86
C LEU A 35 0.34 -6.71 -4.70
N LEU A 36 -0.01 -7.36 -3.58
CA LEU A 36 0.89 -7.52 -2.43
C LEU A 36 2.15 -8.29 -2.81
N ASP A 37 2.04 -9.37 -3.56
CA ASP A 37 3.18 -10.15 -4.06
C ASP A 37 4.06 -9.35 -5.01
N CYS A 38 3.44 -8.58 -5.91
CA CYS A 38 4.15 -7.68 -6.82
C CYS A 38 4.93 -6.59 -6.04
N LEU A 39 4.27 -5.92 -5.09
CA LEU A 39 4.92 -4.91 -4.27
C LEU A 39 6.06 -5.53 -3.45
N LYS A 40 5.83 -6.66 -2.80
CA LYS A 40 6.84 -7.35 -1.98
C LYS A 40 8.06 -7.80 -2.78
N SER A 41 7.87 -8.27 -4.02
CA SER A 41 8.98 -8.70 -4.89
C SER A 41 9.81 -7.54 -5.44
N HIS A 42 9.24 -6.33 -5.54
CA HIS A 42 9.94 -5.15 -6.05
C HIS A 42 10.42 -4.20 -4.93
N HIS A 43 9.95 -4.36 -3.70
CA HIS A 43 10.32 -3.48 -2.59
C HIS A 43 11.77 -3.75 -2.14
N PRO A 44 12.58 -2.71 -1.88
CA PRO A 44 13.98 -2.90 -1.44
C PRO A 44 14.09 -3.49 -0.03
N TYR A 45 13.05 -3.35 0.80
CA TYR A 45 13.04 -3.87 2.16
C TYR A 45 12.63 -5.34 2.22
N GLN A 46 13.25 -6.07 3.15
CA GLN A 46 12.92 -7.47 3.42
C GLN A 46 11.50 -7.61 4.00
N THR A 47 11.09 -6.65 4.83
CA THR A 47 9.76 -6.60 5.46
C THR A 47 9.11 -5.25 5.15
N PRO A 48 8.49 -5.08 3.96
CA PRO A 48 7.80 -3.85 3.61
C PRO A 48 6.50 -3.69 4.40
N GLU A 49 6.15 -2.46 4.78
CA GLU A 49 4.84 -2.15 5.36
C GLU A 49 3.76 -2.12 4.26
N LEU A 50 3.02 -3.22 4.13
CA LEU A 50 1.94 -3.38 3.15
C LEU A 50 0.66 -3.77 3.88
N LEU A 51 -0.34 -2.88 3.88
CA LEU A 51 -1.61 -3.07 4.59
C LEU A 51 -2.79 -2.89 3.62
N VAL A 52 -3.82 -3.73 3.79
CA VAL A 52 -5.08 -3.64 3.04
C VAL A 52 -6.18 -3.15 3.97
N LEU A 53 -6.87 -2.08 3.57
CA LEU A 53 -8.02 -1.53 4.27
C LEU A 53 -9.28 -1.72 3.44
N PRO A 54 -10.40 -2.19 4.02
CA PRO A 54 -11.63 -2.40 3.27
C PRO A 54 -12.27 -1.06 2.88
N VAL A 55 -12.63 -0.93 1.59
CA VAL A 55 -13.52 0.13 1.12
C VAL A 55 -14.95 -0.42 1.14
N THR A 56 -15.75 0.01 2.11
CA THR A 56 -17.11 -0.51 2.29
C THR A 56 -18.13 0.14 1.36
N HIS A 57 -17.90 1.41 0.98
CA HIS A 57 -18.72 2.19 0.05
C HIS A 57 -17.86 3.21 -0.70
N GLY A 58 -18.35 3.68 -1.85
CA GLY A 58 -17.71 4.72 -2.66
C GLY A 58 -18.64 5.19 -3.78
N ASP A 59 -18.18 6.17 -4.54
CA ASP A 59 -18.88 6.66 -5.75
C ASP A 59 -19.01 5.55 -6.80
N SER A 60 -20.22 5.37 -7.36
CA SER A 60 -20.52 4.26 -8.27
C SER A 60 -19.72 4.31 -9.56
N ASP A 61 -19.50 5.51 -10.10
CA ASP A 61 -18.80 5.69 -11.36
C ASP A 61 -17.29 5.45 -11.18
N TYR A 62 -16.73 5.92 -10.07
CA TYR A 62 -15.34 5.66 -9.72
C TYR A 62 -15.08 4.17 -9.46
N LEU A 63 -15.97 3.48 -8.74
CA LEU A 63 -15.83 2.04 -8.50
C LEU A 63 -15.98 1.24 -9.81
N SER A 64 -16.86 1.67 -10.72
CA SER A 64 -17.00 1.08 -12.06
C SER A 64 -15.72 1.25 -12.88
N TRP A 65 -15.18 2.47 -12.93
CA TRP A 65 -13.92 2.78 -13.61
C TRP A 65 -12.73 2.00 -13.05
N LEU A 66 -12.62 1.91 -11.72
CA LEU A 66 -11.56 1.15 -11.04
C LEU A 66 -11.59 -0.31 -11.47
N ASN A 67 -12.77 -0.95 -11.46
CA ASN A 67 -12.89 -2.34 -11.89
C ASN A 67 -12.61 -2.53 -13.38
N ALA A 68 -12.96 -1.56 -14.22
CA ALA A 68 -12.64 -1.60 -15.65
C ALA A 68 -11.14 -1.44 -15.94
N SER A 69 -10.41 -0.71 -15.09
CA SER A 69 -8.96 -0.46 -15.23
C SER A 69 -8.07 -1.66 -14.86
N LEU A 70 -8.66 -2.69 -14.24
CA LEU A 70 -7.97 -3.92 -13.83
C LEU A 70 -8.22 -5.09 -14.79
N ARG A 71 -8.94 -4.85 -15.90
CA ARG A 71 -9.25 -5.86 -16.92
C ARG A 71 -8.23 -5.91 -18.04
#